data_AF-A0A809Y8M6-F1
#
_entry.id   AF-A0A809Y8M6-F1
#
_cell.length_a   1.000
_cell.length_b   1.000
_cell.length_c   1.000
_cell.angle_alpha   90.00
_cell.angle_beta   90.00
_cell.angle_gamma   90.00
#
_symmetry.space_group_name_H-M   'P 1'
#
loop_
_entity.id
_entity.type
_entity.pdbx_description
1 polymer ?
#
loop_
_entity_poly.entity_id
_entity_poly.type
_entity_poly.pdbx_seq_one_letter_code
_entity_poly.pdbx_strand_id
1 'polypeptide(L)'
;MSINYARAAGADFAAMRVASSHVTRQPSARPRLDDEIDKLAKTLSEDVTIAAERSQSARAAKAAAKAKEAANAWVAIHRRRFQADGTGNNEASAREIDDVDQLSNVVNQQIELLVNYTAGDGFLFRQRALAAIKRDLQLNVVALTVALLLSGLFSWLLARRIIGPVAIASKAARSIADGDLNADIPRGSSDELDSLLAAMRKMRDNIRKMVDREVAQRRSAQARLSDALENSREGIVLLDASGQIALVNSRASEFIGCSSQLVHPDPFRVEQVPSDESTGAEITQRKVSRDVEGSASEARLPDGRWLRVSRSPTQEGGVILVYSDITSLKRQEAELHATNLRLDAALSHMSQGLCLYDSEARLQVVNRRFCEIFDLSPELVAPGMTFEEVGLSVAAGSHGGQTVPDLLAEREKILPRHESGNYLQRLNDGRVISIGHRSTSDGGLLVSCEDVTE
;
A
#
# COMPACT_ATOMS: atom_id res chain seq x y z
N MET A 1 -73.74 6.00 -44.51
CA MET A 1 -74.90 6.93 -44.59
C MET A 1 -75.06 7.64 -45.94
N SER A 2 -74.07 7.66 -46.85
CA SER A 2 -74.19 8.29 -48.19
C SER A 2 -75.34 7.74 -49.05
N ILE A 3 -75.55 6.40 -49.06
CA ILE A 3 -76.61 5.72 -49.82
C ILE A 3 -78.02 6.21 -49.48
N ASN A 4 -78.26 6.60 -48.22
CA ASN A 4 -79.59 7.04 -47.79
C ASN A 4 -79.98 8.37 -48.47
N TYR A 5 -79.02 9.29 -48.62
CA TYR A 5 -79.23 10.56 -49.33
C TYR A 5 -79.42 10.32 -50.83
N ALA A 6 -78.67 9.39 -51.43
CA ALA A 6 -78.88 9.02 -52.84
C ALA A 6 -80.28 8.43 -53.10
N ARG A 7 -80.82 7.65 -52.14
CA ARG A 7 -82.20 7.12 -52.23
C ARG A 7 -83.25 8.19 -51.96
N ALA A 8 -83.02 9.09 -51.01
CA ALA A 8 -83.91 10.21 -50.72
C ALA A 8 -84.05 11.14 -51.94
N ALA A 9 -82.93 11.46 -52.59
CA ALA A 9 -82.91 12.14 -53.88
C ALA A 9 -83.79 11.45 -54.95
N GLY A 10 -83.70 10.12 -55.09
CA GLY A 10 -84.58 9.38 -56.01
C GLY A 10 -86.07 9.53 -55.67
N ALA A 11 -86.42 9.53 -54.38
CA ALA A 11 -87.78 9.74 -53.93
C ALA A 11 -88.27 11.17 -54.20
N ASP A 12 -87.44 12.19 -53.96
CA ASP A 12 -87.77 13.59 -54.24
C ASP A 12 -88.04 13.81 -55.73
N PHE A 13 -87.21 13.24 -56.61
CA PHE A 13 -87.43 13.36 -58.05
C PHE A 13 -88.70 12.64 -58.51
N ALA A 14 -89.02 11.47 -57.93
CA ALA A 14 -90.29 10.80 -58.19
C ALA A 14 -91.48 11.66 -57.76
N ALA A 15 -91.40 12.31 -56.59
CA ALA A 15 -92.42 13.24 -56.11
C ALA A 15 -92.58 14.47 -57.02
N MET A 16 -91.48 15.04 -57.53
CA MET A 16 -91.51 16.13 -58.52
C MET A 16 -92.28 15.75 -59.79
N ARG A 17 -92.05 14.54 -60.31
CA ARG A 17 -92.78 14.03 -61.49
C ARG A 17 -94.27 13.85 -61.22
N VAL A 18 -94.62 13.35 -60.04
CA VAL A 18 -96.03 13.22 -59.61
C VAL A 18 -96.68 14.60 -59.52
N ALA A 19 -96.04 15.58 -58.86
CA ALA A 19 -96.54 16.95 -58.75
C ALA A 19 -96.73 17.59 -60.14
N SER A 20 -95.79 17.42 -61.08
CA SER A 20 -95.91 17.92 -62.46
C SER A 20 -97.09 17.29 -63.22
N SER A 21 -97.34 15.99 -63.02
CA SER A 21 -98.51 15.33 -63.59
C SER A 21 -99.84 15.89 -63.03
N HIS A 22 -99.86 16.29 -61.76
CA HIS A 22 -101.02 16.93 -61.14
C HIS A 22 -101.26 18.35 -61.65
N VAL A 23 -100.21 19.12 -61.95
CA VAL A 23 -100.33 20.44 -62.60
C VAL A 23 -101.07 20.32 -63.94
N THR A 24 -100.80 19.26 -64.70
CA THR A 24 -101.49 18.99 -65.98
C THR A 24 -102.98 18.67 -65.78
N ARG A 25 -103.35 18.04 -64.66
CA ARG A 25 -104.74 17.62 -64.37
C ARG A 25 -105.57 18.68 -63.64
N GLN A 26 -104.93 19.57 -62.86
CA GLN A 26 -105.58 20.58 -62.04
C GLN A 26 -104.89 21.95 -62.19
N PRO A 27 -105.22 22.72 -63.24
CA PRO A 27 -104.57 24.00 -63.53
C PRO A 27 -104.76 25.04 -62.41
N SER A 28 -105.85 24.96 -61.64
CA SER A 28 -106.16 25.87 -60.53
C SER A 28 -105.22 25.72 -59.32
N ALA A 29 -104.53 24.59 -59.18
CA ALA A 29 -103.61 24.32 -58.06
C ALA A 29 -102.14 24.59 -58.41
N ARG A 30 -101.87 25.06 -59.63
CA ARG A 30 -100.53 25.25 -60.20
C ARG A 30 -99.52 26.03 -59.34
N PRO A 31 -99.81 27.23 -58.79
CA PRO A 31 -98.80 27.98 -58.04
C PRO A 31 -98.32 27.25 -56.78
N ARG A 32 -99.19 26.44 -56.17
CA ARG A 32 -98.83 25.61 -55.01
C ARG A 32 -97.95 24.43 -55.42
N LEU A 33 -98.29 23.75 -56.53
CA LEU A 33 -97.54 22.60 -57.02
C LEU A 33 -96.18 23.00 -57.60
N ASP A 34 -96.06 24.18 -58.23
CA ASP A 34 -94.78 24.70 -58.69
C ASP A 34 -93.84 25.05 -57.51
N ASP A 35 -94.37 25.62 -56.41
CA ASP A 35 -93.61 25.84 -55.17
C ASP A 35 -93.16 24.51 -54.52
N GLU A 36 -94.00 23.47 -54.58
CA GLU A 36 -93.66 22.13 -54.12
C GLU A 36 -92.55 21.48 -54.95
N ILE A 37 -92.60 21.61 -56.28
CA ILE A 37 -91.55 21.13 -57.19
C ILE A 37 -90.23 21.87 -56.93
N ASP A 38 -90.25 23.20 -56.73
CA ASP A 38 -89.04 23.97 -56.45
C ASP A 38 -88.40 23.58 -55.10
N LYS A 39 -89.22 23.30 -54.08
CA LYS A 39 -88.75 22.76 -52.78
C LYS A 39 -88.11 21.38 -52.95
N LEU A 40 -88.79 20.46 -53.64
CA LEU A 40 -88.26 19.12 -53.89
C LEU A 40 -86.99 19.15 -54.76
N ALA A 41 -86.91 20.03 -55.74
CA ALA A 41 -85.71 20.22 -56.56
C ALA A 41 -84.51 20.70 -55.74
N LYS A 42 -84.77 21.58 -54.76
CA LYS A 42 -83.74 22.04 -53.81
C LYS A 42 -83.26 20.89 -52.93
N THR A 43 -84.18 20.15 -52.31
CA THR A 43 -83.85 18.99 -51.46
C THR A 43 -83.11 17.90 -52.24
N LEU A 44 -83.58 17.58 -53.45
CA LEU A 44 -82.89 16.69 -54.39
C LEU A 44 -81.44 17.12 -54.62
N SER A 45 -81.21 18.38 -54.95
CA SER A 45 -79.87 18.91 -55.20
C SER A 45 -78.98 18.82 -53.95
N GLU A 46 -79.52 19.11 -52.76
CA GLU A 46 -78.81 18.99 -51.49
C GLU A 46 -78.44 17.53 -51.21
N ASP A 47 -79.39 16.61 -51.33
CA ASP A 47 -79.20 15.18 -51.05
C ASP A 47 -78.23 14.51 -52.02
N VAL A 48 -78.30 14.83 -53.31
CA VAL A 48 -77.35 14.35 -54.32
C VAL A 48 -75.93 14.86 -54.03
N THR A 49 -75.80 16.10 -53.55
CA THR A 49 -74.51 16.69 -53.16
C THR A 49 -73.94 15.99 -51.92
N ILE A 50 -74.76 15.83 -50.87
CA ILE A 50 -74.35 15.14 -49.63
C ILE A 50 -73.99 13.68 -49.91
N ALA A 51 -74.74 13.00 -50.77
CA ALA A 51 -74.45 11.64 -51.18
C ALA A 51 -73.06 11.53 -51.85
N ALA A 52 -72.74 12.42 -52.79
CA ALA A 52 -71.44 12.46 -53.45
C ALA A 52 -70.28 12.74 -52.50
N GLU A 53 -70.39 13.76 -51.65
CA GLU A 53 -69.35 14.14 -50.69
C GLU A 53 -69.06 13.00 -49.71
N ARG A 54 -70.11 12.41 -49.13
CA ARG A 54 -69.98 11.31 -48.17
C ARG A 54 -69.53 10.00 -48.80
N SER A 55 -69.69 9.84 -50.12
CA SER A 55 -69.22 8.66 -50.82
C SER A 55 -67.72 8.67 -51.06
N GLN A 56 -67.07 9.85 -51.06
CA GLN A 56 -65.66 10.03 -51.40
C GLN A 56 -65.25 9.33 -52.72
N SER A 57 -66.20 9.18 -53.64
CA SER A 57 -66.00 8.51 -54.93
C SER A 57 -66.11 9.51 -56.05
N ALA A 58 -65.08 9.57 -56.90
CA ALA A 58 -65.09 10.41 -58.09
C ALA A 58 -66.21 10.01 -59.07
N ARG A 59 -66.60 8.72 -59.10
CA ARG A 59 -67.69 8.22 -59.94
C ARG A 59 -69.05 8.64 -59.39
N ALA A 60 -69.24 8.54 -58.07
CA ALA A 60 -70.42 9.05 -57.39
C ALA A 60 -70.57 10.57 -57.59
N ALA A 61 -69.48 11.34 -57.43
CA ALA A 61 -69.49 12.79 -57.66
C ALA A 61 -69.89 13.16 -59.11
N LYS A 62 -69.41 12.40 -60.10
CA LYS A 62 -69.78 12.59 -61.50
C LYS A 62 -71.25 12.26 -61.78
N ALA A 63 -71.77 11.17 -61.22
CA ALA A 63 -73.18 10.80 -61.34
C ALA A 63 -74.09 11.85 -60.67
N ALA A 64 -73.71 12.31 -59.48
CA ALA A 64 -74.40 13.36 -58.75
C ALA A 64 -74.47 14.69 -59.52
N ALA A 65 -73.34 15.13 -60.09
CA ALA A 65 -73.30 16.35 -60.89
C ALA A 65 -74.24 16.27 -62.11
N LYS A 66 -74.24 15.14 -62.82
CA LYS A 66 -75.13 14.90 -63.96
C LYS A 66 -76.60 14.80 -63.57
N ALA A 67 -76.92 14.16 -62.43
CA ALA A 67 -78.28 14.09 -61.92
C ALA A 67 -78.81 15.50 -61.60
N LYS A 68 -77.99 16.32 -60.94
CA LYS A 68 -78.32 17.72 -60.61
C LYS A 68 -78.51 18.58 -61.85
N GLU A 69 -77.62 18.47 -62.83
CA GLU A 69 -77.73 19.19 -64.10
C GLU A 69 -79.01 18.82 -64.85
N ALA A 70 -79.31 17.52 -64.98
CA ALA A 70 -80.51 17.04 -65.65
C ALA A 70 -81.79 17.42 -64.89
N ALA A 71 -81.78 17.40 -63.55
CA ALA A 71 -82.93 17.82 -62.74
C ALA A 71 -83.20 19.33 -62.85
N ASN A 72 -82.16 20.16 -62.87
CA ASN A 72 -82.31 21.60 -63.08
C ASN A 72 -82.85 21.91 -64.49
N ALA A 73 -82.34 21.20 -65.51
CA ALA A 73 -82.86 21.31 -66.88
C ALA A 73 -84.34 20.87 -66.95
N TRP A 74 -84.70 19.79 -66.23
CA TRP A 74 -86.07 19.31 -66.15
C TRP A 74 -87.02 20.34 -65.55
N VAL A 75 -86.64 20.98 -64.43
CA VAL A 75 -87.43 22.06 -63.80
C VAL A 75 -87.57 23.27 -64.73
N ALA A 76 -86.51 23.62 -65.46
CA ALA A 76 -86.54 24.74 -66.41
C ALA A 76 -87.51 24.50 -67.58
N ILE A 77 -87.55 23.28 -68.13
CA ILE A 77 -88.52 22.93 -69.19
C ILE A 77 -89.93 22.83 -68.63
N HIS A 78 -90.12 22.22 -67.45
CA HIS A 78 -91.42 22.18 -66.75
C HIS A 78 -92.00 23.60 -66.58
N ARG A 79 -91.17 24.56 -66.12
CA ARG A 79 -91.59 25.95 -65.94
C ARG A 79 -91.98 26.63 -67.26
N ARG A 80 -91.17 26.43 -68.31
CA ARG A 80 -91.42 27.02 -69.64
C ARG A 80 -92.71 26.50 -70.27
N ARG A 81 -92.91 25.18 -70.21
CA ARG A 81 -94.08 24.48 -70.76
C ARG A 81 -95.39 25.09 -70.29
N PHE A 82 -95.48 25.41 -69.01
CA PHE A 82 -96.70 25.97 -68.46
C PHE A 82 -96.72 27.53 -68.50
N GLN A 83 -95.59 28.22 -68.67
CA GLN A 83 -95.56 29.69 -68.84
C GLN A 83 -96.04 30.15 -70.23
N ALA A 84 -95.93 29.29 -71.26
CA ALA A 84 -96.30 29.60 -72.64
C ALA A 84 -97.80 29.47 -72.98
N ASP A 85 -98.67 29.35 -71.97
CA ASP A 85 -100.12 29.16 -72.15
C ASP A 85 -100.79 30.49 -72.56
N GLY A 86 -100.69 30.80 -73.85
CA GLY A 86 -101.26 32.01 -74.47
C GLY A 86 -101.34 31.98 -76.00
N THR A 87 -100.51 31.18 -76.70
CA THR A 87 -100.59 31.03 -78.16
C THR A 87 -100.08 29.64 -78.58
N GLY A 88 -100.98 28.81 -79.11
CA GLY A 88 -100.70 27.40 -79.41
C GLY A 88 -99.79 27.17 -80.62
N ASN A 89 -98.84 26.24 -80.44
CA ASN A 89 -98.24 25.45 -81.51
C ASN A 89 -98.11 24.00 -81.00
N ASN A 90 -99.00 23.11 -81.44
CA ASN A 90 -99.10 21.72 -80.96
C ASN A 90 -97.80 20.90 -81.16
N GLU A 91 -96.97 21.24 -82.15
CA GLU A 91 -95.68 20.56 -82.40
C GLU A 91 -94.60 20.92 -81.37
N ALA A 92 -94.60 22.15 -80.83
CA ALA A 92 -93.63 22.58 -79.83
C ALA A 92 -93.89 21.88 -78.48
N SER A 93 -95.16 21.74 -78.10
CA SER A 93 -95.57 21.03 -76.87
C SER A 93 -95.24 19.54 -76.92
N ALA A 94 -95.30 18.89 -78.09
CA ALA A 94 -94.94 17.48 -78.24
C ALA A 94 -93.42 17.24 -78.06
N ARG A 95 -92.57 18.13 -78.60
CA ARG A 95 -91.11 18.05 -78.41
C ARG A 95 -90.70 18.30 -76.96
N GLU A 96 -91.34 19.27 -76.29
CA GLU A 96 -91.09 19.55 -74.88
C GLU A 96 -91.51 18.38 -73.95
N ILE A 97 -92.52 17.58 -74.34
CA ILE A 97 -92.88 16.35 -73.61
C ILE A 97 -91.76 15.31 -73.73
N ASP A 98 -91.25 15.07 -74.94
CA ASP A 98 -90.18 14.11 -75.20
C ASP A 98 -88.87 14.51 -74.48
N ASP A 99 -88.52 15.79 -74.50
CA ASP A 99 -87.36 16.34 -73.78
C ASP A 99 -87.47 16.14 -72.26
N VAL A 100 -88.67 16.33 -71.68
CA VAL A 100 -88.93 16.12 -70.25
C VAL A 100 -88.83 14.64 -69.86
N ASP A 101 -89.34 13.74 -70.70
CA ASP A 101 -89.23 12.29 -70.47
C ASP A 101 -87.77 11.81 -70.62
N GLN A 102 -87.04 12.33 -71.61
CA GLN A 102 -85.62 12.05 -71.78
C GLN A 102 -84.81 12.53 -70.56
N LEU A 103 -85.03 13.75 -70.08
CA LEU A 103 -84.38 14.27 -68.87
C LEU A 103 -84.76 13.46 -67.63
N SER A 104 -86.02 13.02 -67.52
CA SER A 104 -86.47 12.16 -66.42
C SER A 104 -85.71 10.84 -66.39
N ASN A 105 -85.48 10.24 -67.55
CA ASN A 105 -84.69 9.02 -67.67
C ASN A 105 -83.22 9.26 -67.29
N VAL A 106 -82.64 10.38 -67.70
CA VAL A 106 -81.27 10.75 -67.32
C VAL A 106 -81.15 10.93 -65.81
N VAL A 107 -82.06 11.67 -65.17
CA VAL A 107 -82.03 11.88 -63.72
C VAL A 107 -82.14 10.55 -62.98
N ASN A 108 -83.12 9.70 -63.33
CA ASN A 108 -83.28 8.38 -62.72
C ASN A 108 -82.03 7.52 -62.88
N GLN A 109 -81.49 7.43 -64.11
CA GLN A 109 -80.28 6.65 -64.38
C GLN A 109 -79.07 7.14 -63.58
N GLN A 110 -78.88 8.46 -63.47
CA GLN A 110 -77.76 9.01 -62.70
C GLN A 110 -77.94 8.83 -61.19
N ILE A 111 -79.17 8.91 -60.67
CA ILE A 111 -79.45 8.61 -59.26
C ILE A 111 -79.22 7.11 -58.97
N GLU A 112 -79.65 6.21 -59.86
CA GLU A 112 -79.36 4.77 -59.70
C GLU A 112 -77.86 4.48 -59.72
N LEU A 113 -77.11 5.09 -60.64
CA LEU A 113 -75.64 4.99 -60.66
C LEU A 113 -75.02 5.54 -59.38
N LEU A 114 -75.53 6.66 -58.87
CA LEU A 114 -75.09 7.24 -57.59
C LEU A 114 -75.33 6.27 -56.43
N VAL A 115 -76.51 5.66 -56.33
CA VAL A 115 -76.82 4.64 -55.32
C VAL A 115 -75.85 3.45 -55.44
N ASN A 116 -75.58 2.96 -56.65
CA ASN A 116 -74.68 1.84 -56.87
C ASN A 116 -73.22 2.16 -56.50
N TYR A 117 -72.71 3.33 -56.90
CA TYR A 117 -71.34 3.74 -56.55
C TYR A 117 -71.19 3.99 -55.06
N THR A 118 -72.16 4.65 -54.44
CA THR A 118 -72.14 4.93 -52.99
C THR A 118 -72.22 3.65 -52.16
N ALA A 119 -72.88 2.59 -52.67
CA ALA A 119 -72.91 1.27 -52.05
C ALA A 119 -71.62 0.47 -52.24
N GLY A 120 -71.10 0.39 -53.47
CA GLY A 120 -69.90 -0.39 -53.79
C GLY A 120 -68.62 0.21 -53.22
N ASP A 121 -68.41 1.53 -53.40
CA ASP A 121 -67.16 2.17 -53.01
C ASP A 121 -67.02 2.26 -51.48
N GLY A 122 -68.13 2.48 -50.76
CA GLY A 122 -68.13 2.50 -49.30
C GLY A 122 -67.65 1.18 -48.67
N PHE A 123 -68.01 0.04 -49.27
CA PHE A 123 -67.52 -1.27 -48.85
C PHE A 123 -66.02 -1.43 -49.12
N LEU A 124 -65.55 -1.04 -50.32
CA LEU A 124 -64.14 -1.11 -50.70
C LEU A 124 -63.25 -0.24 -49.82
N PHE A 125 -63.68 0.98 -49.49
CA PHE A 125 -62.96 1.86 -48.56
C PHE A 125 -62.83 1.25 -47.17
N ARG A 126 -63.93 0.70 -46.62
CA ARG A 126 -63.90 0.02 -45.33
C ARG A 126 -62.93 -1.15 -45.33
N GLN A 127 -62.94 -1.97 -46.39
CA GLN A 127 -62.05 -3.13 -46.50
C GLN A 127 -60.58 -2.71 -46.60
N ARG A 128 -60.26 -1.67 -47.38
CA ARG A 128 -58.91 -1.11 -47.47
C ARG A 128 -58.44 -0.53 -46.14
N ALA A 129 -59.29 0.20 -45.42
CA ALA A 129 -58.98 0.75 -44.12
C ALA A 129 -58.68 -0.35 -43.09
N LEU A 130 -59.51 -1.41 -43.04
CA LEU A 130 -59.27 -2.55 -42.16
C LEU A 130 -57.99 -3.31 -42.52
N ALA A 131 -57.70 -3.47 -43.81
CA ALA A 131 -56.46 -4.11 -44.25
C ALA A 131 -55.22 -3.28 -43.89
N ALA A 132 -55.29 -1.95 -44.02
CA ALA A 132 -54.23 -1.04 -43.61
C ALA A 132 -53.99 -1.10 -42.09
N ILE A 133 -55.05 -1.02 -41.29
CA ILE A 133 -54.97 -1.15 -39.81
C ILE A 133 -54.35 -2.49 -39.42
N LYS A 134 -54.77 -3.60 -40.06
CA LYS A 134 -54.21 -4.93 -39.78
C LYS A 134 -52.73 -5.01 -40.13
N ARG A 135 -52.32 -4.43 -41.26
CA ARG A 135 -50.91 -4.37 -41.67
C ARG A 135 -50.08 -3.56 -40.68
N ASP A 136 -50.56 -2.41 -40.24
CA ASP A 136 -49.85 -1.55 -39.28
C ASP A 136 -49.74 -2.23 -37.92
N LEU A 137 -50.81 -2.88 -37.44
CA LEU A 137 -50.77 -3.67 -36.21
C LEU A 137 -49.73 -4.80 -36.31
N GLN A 138 -49.70 -5.53 -37.42
CA GLN A 138 -48.70 -6.59 -37.64
C GLN A 138 -47.27 -6.04 -37.65
N LEU A 139 -47.03 -4.91 -38.33
CA LEU A 139 -45.72 -4.26 -38.34
C LEU A 139 -45.30 -3.82 -36.93
N ASN A 140 -46.21 -3.23 -36.16
CA ASN A 140 -45.94 -2.81 -34.79
C ASN A 140 -45.65 -4.00 -33.87
N VAL A 141 -46.41 -5.10 -33.96
CA VAL A 141 -46.17 -6.31 -33.17
C VAL A 141 -44.82 -6.94 -33.53
N VAL A 142 -44.48 -7.01 -34.82
CA VAL A 142 -43.17 -7.52 -35.27
C VAL A 142 -42.05 -6.62 -34.75
N ALA A 143 -42.18 -5.30 -34.89
CA ALA A 143 -41.19 -4.34 -34.41
C ALA A 143 -40.99 -4.44 -32.89
N LEU A 144 -42.07 -4.55 -32.11
CA LEU A 144 -42.01 -4.73 -30.65
C LEU A 144 -41.32 -6.05 -30.27
N THR A 145 -41.63 -7.13 -30.99
CA THR A 145 -41.05 -8.45 -30.74
C THR A 145 -39.54 -8.43 -31.02
N VAL A 146 -39.13 -7.82 -32.14
CA VAL A 146 -37.71 -7.66 -32.48
C VAL A 146 -36.99 -6.79 -31.44
N ALA A 147 -37.61 -5.69 -31.00
CA ALA A 147 -37.03 -4.83 -29.97
C ALA A 147 -36.83 -5.57 -28.64
N LEU A 148 -37.79 -6.40 -28.21
CA LEU A 148 -37.68 -7.22 -27.01
C LEU A 148 -36.57 -8.27 -27.13
N LEU A 149 -36.47 -8.94 -28.28
CA LEU A 149 -35.41 -9.93 -28.53
C LEU A 149 -34.01 -9.28 -28.54
N LEU A 150 -33.87 -8.11 -29.18
CA LEU A 150 -32.61 -7.36 -29.20
C LEU A 150 -32.24 -6.87 -27.79
N SER A 151 -33.21 -6.41 -27.01
CA SER A 151 -32.99 -5.99 -25.62
C SER A 151 -32.52 -7.16 -24.74
N GLY A 152 -33.15 -8.33 -24.87
CA GLY A 152 -32.73 -9.54 -24.17
C GLY A 152 -31.33 -10.01 -24.58
N LEU A 153 -31.03 -10.00 -25.88
CA LEU A 153 -29.71 -10.34 -26.40
C LEU A 153 -28.64 -9.37 -25.89
N PHE A 154 -28.93 -8.07 -25.92
CA PHE A 154 -28.02 -7.04 -25.41
C PHE A 154 -27.77 -7.21 -23.90
N SER A 155 -28.82 -7.48 -23.12
CA SER A 155 -28.72 -7.77 -21.69
C SER A 155 -27.83 -9.00 -21.42
N TRP A 156 -28.03 -10.08 -22.18
CA TRP A 156 -27.21 -11.29 -22.08
C TRP A 156 -25.74 -11.04 -22.44
N LEU A 157 -25.48 -10.27 -23.50
CA LEU A 157 -24.13 -9.87 -23.90
C LEU A 157 -23.46 -9.02 -22.82
N LEU A 158 -24.17 -8.05 -22.23
CA LEU A 158 -23.64 -7.19 -21.16
C LEU A 158 -23.30 -8.00 -19.91
N ALA A 159 -24.18 -8.95 -19.54
CA ALA A 159 -23.96 -9.84 -18.41
C ALA A 159 -22.71 -10.72 -18.60
N ARG A 160 -22.54 -11.27 -19.80
CA ARG A 160 -21.41 -12.16 -20.12
C ARG A 160 -20.09 -11.42 -20.32
N ARG A 161 -20.12 -10.21 -20.91
CA ARG A 161 -18.92 -9.46 -21.30
C ARG A 161 -18.41 -8.51 -20.21
N ILE A 162 -19.29 -8.01 -19.34
CA ILE A 162 -18.94 -6.99 -18.34
C ILE A 162 -19.19 -7.52 -16.92
N ILE A 163 -20.43 -7.88 -16.59
CA ILE A 163 -20.84 -8.13 -15.20
C ILE A 163 -20.06 -9.31 -14.57
N GLY A 164 -19.99 -10.45 -15.25
CA GLY A 164 -19.28 -11.63 -14.76
C GLY A 164 -17.79 -11.36 -14.49
N PRO A 165 -17.03 -10.90 -15.50
CA PRO A 165 -15.61 -10.60 -15.34
C PRO A 165 -15.30 -9.53 -14.28
N VAL A 166 -16.11 -8.48 -14.17
CA VAL A 166 -15.95 -7.44 -13.13
C VAL A 166 -16.19 -8.01 -11.73
N ALA A 167 -17.17 -8.90 -11.56
CA ALA A 167 -17.43 -9.55 -10.28
C ALA A 167 -16.24 -10.43 -9.85
N ILE A 168 -15.60 -11.13 -10.80
CA ILE A 168 -14.39 -11.91 -10.54
C ILE A 168 -13.22 -11.00 -10.13
N ALA A 169 -13.00 -9.91 -10.86
CA ALA A 169 -11.95 -8.93 -10.55
C ALA A 169 -12.14 -8.33 -9.15
N SER A 170 -13.37 -7.96 -8.79
CA SER A 170 -13.71 -7.43 -7.46
C SER A 170 -13.46 -8.46 -6.36
N LYS A 171 -13.84 -9.73 -6.59
CA LYS A 171 -13.57 -10.81 -5.64
C LYS A 171 -12.06 -11.02 -5.44
N ALA A 172 -11.28 -11.04 -6.52
CA ALA A 172 -9.83 -11.15 -6.46
C ALA A 172 -9.19 -9.99 -5.70
N ALA A 173 -9.66 -8.75 -5.91
CA ALA A 173 -9.17 -7.57 -5.18
C ALA A 173 -9.38 -7.71 -3.67
N ARG A 174 -10.57 -8.17 -3.26
CA ARG A 174 -10.88 -8.42 -1.84
C ARG A 174 -10.00 -9.51 -1.25
N SER A 175 -9.81 -10.64 -1.95
CA SER A 175 -8.91 -11.70 -1.49
C SER A 175 -7.48 -11.21 -1.26
N ILE A 176 -6.93 -10.39 -2.17
CA ILE A 176 -5.60 -9.77 -1.97
C ILE A 176 -5.60 -8.86 -0.74
N ALA A 177 -6.64 -8.03 -0.56
CA ALA A 177 -6.75 -7.11 0.56
C ALA A 177 -6.87 -7.84 1.91
N ASP A 178 -7.54 -8.99 1.93
CA ASP A 178 -7.69 -9.85 3.11
C ASP A 178 -6.42 -10.71 3.38
N GLY A 179 -5.39 -10.60 2.55
CA GLY A 179 -4.10 -11.28 2.73
C GLY A 179 -3.99 -12.66 2.05
N ASP A 180 -5.02 -13.12 1.34
CA ASP A 180 -4.95 -14.34 0.53
C ASP A 180 -4.27 -14.07 -0.82
N LEU A 181 -2.95 -14.25 -0.84
CA LEU A 181 -2.12 -14.09 -2.03
C LEU A 181 -2.05 -15.35 -2.92
N ASN A 182 -2.80 -16.41 -2.60
CA ASN A 182 -2.85 -17.64 -3.38
C ASN A 182 -4.04 -17.73 -4.33
N ALA A 183 -5.01 -16.80 -4.20
CA ALA A 183 -6.17 -16.75 -5.07
C ALA A 183 -5.77 -16.61 -6.56
N ASP A 184 -6.36 -17.46 -7.41
CA ASP A 184 -6.14 -17.39 -8.86
C ASP A 184 -6.91 -16.22 -9.48
N ILE A 185 -6.23 -15.47 -10.35
CA ILE A 185 -6.77 -14.31 -11.05
C ILE A 185 -6.84 -14.68 -12.52
N PRO A 186 -8.04 -15.00 -13.05
CA PRO A 186 -8.19 -15.45 -14.42
C PRO A 186 -7.78 -14.38 -15.43
N ARG A 187 -7.48 -14.81 -16.66
CA ARG A 187 -7.20 -13.88 -17.77
C ARG A 187 -8.51 -13.27 -18.28
N GLY A 188 -8.50 -11.96 -18.51
CA GLY A 188 -9.64 -11.26 -19.09
C GLY A 188 -9.77 -11.60 -20.58
N SER A 189 -10.97 -11.46 -21.13
CA SER A 189 -11.21 -11.62 -22.58
C SER A 189 -11.33 -10.28 -23.32
N SER A 190 -11.20 -9.15 -22.62
CA SER A 190 -11.37 -7.79 -23.14
C SER A 190 -10.20 -6.93 -22.72
N ASP A 191 -9.66 -6.13 -23.64
CA ASP A 191 -8.36 -5.46 -23.50
C ASP A 191 -8.20 -4.63 -22.21
N GLU A 192 -9.16 -3.76 -21.88
CA GLU A 192 -9.05 -2.91 -20.70
C GLU A 192 -9.13 -3.72 -19.39
N LEU A 193 -10.01 -4.72 -19.35
CA LEU A 193 -10.16 -5.58 -18.18
C LEU A 193 -8.98 -6.55 -18.03
N ASP A 194 -8.46 -7.08 -19.13
CA ASP A 194 -7.27 -7.93 -19.07
C ASP A 194 -6.05 -7.13 -18.64
N SER A 195 -5.93 -5.87 -19.07
CA SER A 195 -4.91 -4.94 -18.57
C SER A 195 -5.04 -4.71 -17.06
N LEU A 196 -6.25 -4.48 -16.55
CA LEU A 196 -6.51 -4.37 -15.11
C LEU A 196 -6.15 -5.66 -14.35
N LEU A 197 -6.62 -6.82 -14.83
CA LEU A 197 -6.34 -8.12 -14.21
C LEU A 197 -4.85 -8.47 -14.27
N ALA A 198 -4.16 -8.08 -15.34
CA ALA A 198 -2.71 -8.22 -15.47
C ALA A 198 -1.96 -7.34 -14.47
N ALA A 199 -2.35 -6.07 -14.31
CA ALA A 199 -1.79 -5.18 -13.31
C ALA A 199 -2.01 -5.73 -11.89
N MET A 200 -3.20 -6.25 -11.60
CA MET A 200 -3.51 -6.89 -10.32
C MET A 200 -2.69 -8.16 -10.07
N ARG A 201 -2.51 -9.03 -11.07
CA ARG A 201 -1.58 -10.18 -10.97
C ARG A 201 -0.18 -9.73 -10.62
N LYS A 202 0.34 -8.73 -11.33
CA LYS A 202 1.68 -8.17 -11.09
C LYS A 202 1.81 -7.61 -9.68
N MET A 203 0.77 -6.93 -9.17
CA MET A 203 0.72 -6.43 -7.80
C MET A 203 0.73 -7.56 -6.77
N ARG A 204 -0.17 -8.56 -6.90
CA ARG A 204 -0.23 -9.73 -6.02
C ARG A 204 1.12 -10.45 -5.98
N ASP A 205 1.72 -10.70 -7.14
CA ASP A 205 3.01 -11.40 -7.25
C ASP A 205 4.14 -10.59 -6.62
N ASN A 206 4.12 -9.25 -6.73
CA ASN A 206 5.07 -8.38 -6.06
C ASN A 206 4.90 -8.40 -4.53
N ILE A 207 3.66 -8.34 -4.03
CA ILE A 207 3.38 -8.42 -2.58
C ILE A 207 3.84 -9.77 -2.05
N ARG A 208 3.51 -10.88 -2.72
CA ARG A 208 3.96 -12.22 -2.34
C ARG A 208 5.47 -12.30 -2.26
N LYS A 209 6.18 -11.84 -3.30
CA LYS A 209 7.65 -11.81 -3.31
C LYS A 209 8.22 -10.95 -2.19
N MET A 210 7.59 -9.83 -1.85
CA MET A 210 8.02 -8.95 -0.77
C MET A 210 7.86 -9.66 0.59
N VAL A 211 6.70 -10.26 0.86
CA VAL A 211 6.45 -11.02 2.10
C VAL A 211 7.42 -12.18 2.23
N ASP A 212 7.61 -12.97 1.17
CA ASP A 212 8.54 -14.11 1.18
C ASP A 212 9.98 -13.64 1.46
N ARG A 213 10.41 -12.52 0.86
CA ARG A 213 11.74 -11.93 1.11
C ARG A 213 11.87 -11.44 2.54
N GLU A 214 10.87 -10.75 3.07
CA GLU A 214 10.94 -10.20 4.42
C GLU A 214 10.93 -11.31 5.48
N VAL A 215 10.12 -12.35 5.30
CA VAL A 215 10.13 -13.54 6.17
C VAL A 215 11.48 -14.26 6.09
N ALA A 216 12.02 -14.45 4.88
CA ALA A 216 13.34 -15.06 4.70
C ALA A 216 14.46 -14.22 5.33
N GLN A 217 14.40 -12.89 5.18
CA GLN A 217 15.38 -11.97 5.76
C GLN A 217 15.31 -11.97 7.29
N ARG A 218 14.10 -11.92 7.88
CA ARG A 218 13.92 -12.02 9.34
C ARG A 218 14.45 -13.36 9.87
N ARG A 219 14.09 -14.48 9.23
CA ARG A 219 14.60 -15.80 9.61
C ARG A 219 16.11 -15.90 9.48
N SER A 220 16.70 -15.36 8.42
CA SER A 220 18.15 -15.35 8.22
C SER A 220 18.89 -14.43 9.20
N ALA A 221 18.32 -13.27 9.54
CA ALA A 221 18.87 -12.38 10.55
C ALA A 221 18.82 -13.02 11.94
N GLN A 222 17.68 -13.62 12.29
CA GLN A 222 17.50 -14.35 13.56
C GLN A 222 18.44 -15.55 13.65
N ALA A 223 18.58 -16.34 12.58
CA ALA A 223 19.54 -17.45 12.54
C ALA A 223 20.98 -16.96 12.73
N ARG A 224 21.39 -15.89 12.03
CA ARG A 224 22.73 -15.30 12.20
C ARG A 224 22.99 -14.79 13.62
N LEU A 225 22.00 -14.16 14.25
CA LEU A 225 22.11 -13.73 15.65
C LEU A 225 22.23 -14.94 16.58
N SER A 226 21.39 -15.96 16.40
CA SER A 226 21.45 -17.20 17.18
C SER A 226 22.82 -17.89 17.02
N ASP A 227 23.31 -18.01 15.79
CA ASP A 227 24.61 -18.63 15.49
C ASP A 227 25.78 -17.84 16.07
N ALA A 228 25.72 -16.50 16.03
CA ALA A 228 26.75 -15.64 16.62
C ALA A 228 26.76 -15.71 18.15
N LEU A 229 25.58 -15.79 18.79
CA LEU A 229 25.47 -15.95 20.24
C LEU A 229 25.94 -17.35 20.68
N GLU A 230 25.58 -18.40 19.96
CA GLU A 230 26.02 -19.77 20.29
C GLU A 230 27.52 -19.98 20.14
N ASN A 231 28.15 -19.40 19.11
CA ASN A 231 29.59 -19.52 18.90
C ASN A 231 30.43 -18.46 19.65
N SER A 232 29.80 -17.63 20.49
CA SER A 232 30.54 -16.66 21.29
C SER A 232 31.42 -17.36 22.34
N ARG A 233 32.63 -16.82 22.55
CA ARG A 233 33.52 -17.27 23.63
C ARG A 233 33.04 -16.84 25.01
N GLU A 234 32.16 -15.84 25.05
CA GLU A 234 31.52 -15.33 26.25
C GLU A 234 30.24 -16.11 26.53
N GLY A 235 29.97 -16.37 27.80
CA GLY A 235 28.68 -16.90 28.22
C GLY A 235 27.66 -15.77 28.24
N ILE A 236 26.57 -15.89 27.49
CA ILE A 236 25.53 -14.87 27.41
C ILE A 236 24.22 -15.45 27.95
N VAL A 237 23.59 -14.73 28.87
CA VAL A 237 22.25 -15.03 29.39
C VAL A 237 21.39 -13.78 29.27
N LEU A 238 20.21 -13.91 28.67
CA LEU A 238 19.18 -12.89 28.65
C LEU A 238 18.06 -13.29 29.59
N LEU A 239 17.74 -12.40 30.52
CA LEU A 239 16.58 -12.50 31.40
C LEU A 239 15.48 -11.56 30.89
N ASP A 240 14.22 -12.00 30.91
CA ASP A 240 13.07 -11.16 30.63
C ASP A 240 12.74 -10.22 31.81
N ALA A 241 11.72 -9.37 31.65
CA ALA A 241 11.27 -8.44 32.69
C ALA A 241 10.73 -9.12 33.97
N SER A 242 10.41 -10.41 33.89
CA SER A 242 9.99 -11.23 35.04
C SER A 242 11.15 -11.97 35.71
N GLY A 243 12.37 -11.80 35.20
CA GLY A 243 13.58 -12.46 35.71
C GLY A 243 13.75 -13.91 35.23
N GLN A 244 12.99 -14.36 34.24
CA GLN A 244 13.13 -15.70 33.66
C GLN A 244 14.15 -15.71 32.51
N ILE A 245 14.84 -16.84 32.31
CA ILE A 245 15.82 -16.99 31.23
C ILE A 245 15.10 -17.05 29.89
N ALA A 246 15.24 -16.00 29.09
CA ALA A 246 14.73 -15.91 27.73
C ALA A 246 15.71 -16.50 26.70
N LEU A 247 17.01 -16.37 26.95
CA LEU A 247 18.07 -16.94 26.11
C LEU A 247 19.28 -17.31 26.97
N VAL A 248 19.89 -18.45 26.65
CA VAL A 248 21.17 -18.88 27.23
C VAL A 248 21.95 -19.58 26.13
N ASN A 249 23.20 -19.16 25.88
CA ASN A 249 24.07 -19.87 24.94
C ASN A 249 24.75 -21.08 25.61
N SER A 250 25.27 -21.99 24.80
CA SER A 250 26.03 -23.17 25.25
C SER A 250 27.16 -22.81 26.22
N ARG A 251 27.91 -21.74 25.93
CA ARG A 251 29.03 -21.28 26.77
C ARG A 251 28.60 -20.83 28.17
N ALA A 252 27.48 -20.10 28.29
CA ALA A 252 26.92 -19.75 29.58
C ALA A 252 26.44 -21.00 30.33
N SER A 253 25.81 -21.95 29.63
CA SER A 253 25.36 -23.22 30.22
C SER A 253 26.54 -24.01 30.83
N GLU A 254 27.70 -24.03 30.17
CA GLU A 254 28.92 -24.63 30.72
C GLU A 254 29.38 -23.94 32.01
N PHE A 255 29.46 -22.60 32.00
CA PHE A 255 29.90 -21.84 33.18
C PHE A 255 28.95 -21.99 34.37
N ILE A 256 27.65 -21.90 34.10
CA ILE A 256 26.56 -22.15 35.05
C ILE A 256 26.63 -23.58 35.61
N GLY A 257 26.90 -24.57 34.76
CA GLY A 257 27.03 -25.97 35.18
C GLY A 257 28.19 -26.22 36.14
N CYS A 258 29.25 -25.41 36.07
CA CYS A 258 30.39 -25.48 36.97
C CYS A 258 30.16 -24.79 38.32
N SER A 259 29.13 -23.95 38.46
CA SER A 259 28.75 -23.35 39.74
C SER A 259 27.26 -22.99 39.75
N SER A 260 26.47 -23.72 40.53
CA SER A 260 25.04 -23.46 40.73
C SER A 260 24.75 -22.11 41.39
N GLN A 261 25.75 -21.46 41.99
CA GLN A 261 25.66 -20.12 42.57
C GLN A 261 25.59 -19.01 41.50
N LEU A 262 25.94 -19.31 40.23
CA LEU A 262 25.86 -18.35 39.12
C LEU A 262 24.42 -18.19 38.60
N VAL A 263 23.51 -19.11 38.95
CA VAL A 263 22.07 -19.05 38.63
C VAL A 263 21.30 -18.84 39.92
N HIS A 264 21.50 -17.70 40.57
CA HIS A 264 20.48 -17.23 41.49
C HIS A 264 19.38 -16.52 40.70
N PRO A 265 18.10 -16.97 40.79
CA PRO A 265 16.98 -16.37 40.05
C PRO A 265 16.57 -14.97 40.57
N ASP A 266 17.35 -14.38 41.48
CA ASP A 266 17.03 -13.11 42.11
C ASP A 266 17.99 -12.04 41.58
N PRO A 267 17.61 -11.25 40.55
CA PRO A 267 18.48 -10.25 39.94
C PRO A 267 18.92 -9.13 40.90
N PHE A 268 18.36 -9.09 42.13
CA PHE A 268 18.53 -8.01 43.10
C PHE A 268 19.23 -8.39 44.41
N ARG A 269 19.55 -9.65 44.67
CA ARG A 269 20.09 -10.03 45.98
C ARG A 269 21.62 -10.11 45.96
N VAL A 270 22.24 -9.05 46.48
CA VAL A 270 23.65 -9.05 46.91
C VAL A 270 23.75 -10.07 48.06
N GLU A 271 24.46 -11.17 47.84
CA GLU A 271 24.76 -12.12 48.90
C GLU A 271 25.72 -11.43 49.88
N GLN A 272 25.18 -11.04 51.04
CA GLN A 272 25.99 -10.63 52.18
C GLN A 272 26.80 -11.85 52.61
N VAL A 273 28.11 -11.79 52.35
CA VAL A 273 29.08 -12.61 53.08
C VAL A 273 28.83 -12.35 54.56
N PRO A 274 28.54 -13.38 55.39
CA PRO A 274 28.47 -13.17 56.82
C PRO A 274 29.89 -12.88 57.31
N SER A 275 30.23 -11.60 57.43
CA SER A 275 31.37 -11.17 58.23
C SER A 275 30.94 -11.27 59.68
N ASP A 276 31.48 -12.26 60.39
CA ASP A 276 31.35 -12.42 61.83
C ASP A 276 31.54 -11.07 62.54
N GLU A 277 30.51 -10.68 63.30
CA GLU A 277 30.55 -9.54 64.21
C GLU A 277 31.50 -9.82 65.37
N SER A 278 32.47 -8.93 65.59
CA SER A 278 32.56 -8.22 66.87
C SER A 278 33.71 -7.23 66.86
N THR A 279 33.38 -5.94 66.85
CA THR A 279 33.84 -4.89 67.79
C THR A 279 33.50 -3.55 67.15
N GLY A 280 32.62 -2.81 67.83
CA GLY A 280 32.01 -1.60 67.31
C GLY A 280 32.95 -0.40 67.22
N ALA A 281 32.70 0.45 66.23
CA ALA A 281 32.82 1.90 66.34
C ALA A 281 32.15 2.55 65.12
N GLU A 282 31.39 3.59 65.42
CA GLU A 282 31.03 4.72 64.55
C GLU A 282 30.21 4.48 63.28
N ILE A 283 28.94 4.80 63.47
CA ILE A 283 27.97 5.31 62.50
C ILE A 283 28.65 6.40 61.65
N THR A 284 29.23 6.00 60.52
CA THR A 284 29.51 6.90 59.40
C THR A 284 28.61 6.48 58.25
N GLN A 285 27.54 7.26 58.07
CA GLN A 285 26.85 7.51 56.82
C GLN A 285 27.52 6.87 55.58
N ARG A 286 27.15 5.64 55.25
CA ARG A 286 27.25 5.15 53.87
C ARG A 286 25.83 4.99 53.35
N LYS A 287 25.32 6.14 52.92
CA LYS A 287 24.27 6.28 51.91
C LYS A 287 24.40 5.08 50.97
N VAL A 288 23.29 4.37 50.80
CA VAL A 288 23.07 3.40 49.73
C VAL A 288 23.40 4.12 48.43
N SER A 289 24.66 4.01 48.02
CA SER A 289 25.01 4.37 46.68
C SER A 289 24.28 3.38 45.79
N ARG A 290 23.48 3.93 44.88
CA ARG A 290 23.35 3.35 43.55
C ARG A 290 24.76 3.30 42.94
N ASP A 291 25.56 2.34 43.37
CA ASP A 291 26.89 1.99 42.87
C ASP A 291 26.74 0.52 42.43
N VAL A 292 26.85 0.09 41.18
CA VAL A 292 27.41 0.72 39.99
C VAL A 292 26.71 0.13 38.76
N GLU A 293 26.17 0.98 37.89
CA GLU A 293 26.03 0.66 36.46
C GLU A 293 27.41 0.24 35.93
N GLY A 294 27.65 -1.07 35.79
CA GLY A 294 28.84 -1.59 35.11
C GLY A 294 30.04 -2.02 35.96
N SER A 295 29.94 -2.16 37.30
CA SER A 295 31.00 -2.88 38.04
C SER A 295 30.84 -4.38 37.78
N ALA A 296 31.63 -4.85 36.82
CA ALA A 296 31.73 -6.26 36.55
C ALA A 296 32.29 -6.97 37.80
N SER A 297 31.56 -7.97 38.30
CA SER A 297 31.96 -8.74 39.48
C SER A 297 32.87 -9.89 39.06
N GLU A 298 34.02 -10.04 39.71
CA GLU A 298 34.94 -11.16 39.46
C GLU A 298 34.64 -12.30 40.45
N ALA A 299 34.47 -13.51 39.92
CA ALA A 299 34.23 -14.70 40.71
C ALA A 299 35.17 -15.82 40.25
N ARG A 300 35.74 -16.54 41.21
CA ARG A 300 36.54 -17.74 40.95
C ARG A 300 35.64 -18.97 41.07
N LEU A 301 35.61 -19.79 40.02
CA LEU A 301 34.85 -21.03 39.99
C LEU A 301 35.56 -22.14 40.77
N PRO A 302 34.81 -23.18 41.19
CA PRO A 302 35.37 -24.37 41.85
C PRO A 302 36.44 -25.10 41.02
N ASP A 303 36.37 -25.00 39.69
CA ASP A 303 37.36 -25.58 38.76
C ASP A 303 38.64 -24.73 38.62
N GLY A 304 38.73 -23.60 39.32
CA GLY A 304 39.89 -22.71 39.32
C GLY A 304 39.89 -21.65 38.23
N ARG A 305 38.87 -21.59 37.36
CA ARG A 305 38.71 -20.50 36.38
C ARG A 305 38.24 -19.22 37.06
N TRP A 306 38.60 -18.08 36.47
CA TRP A 306 38.10 -16.78 36.88
C TRP A 306 37.13 -16.25 35.84
N LEU A 307 35.91 -15.93 36.27
CA LEU A 307 34.92 -15.26 35.44
C LEU A 307 34.72 -13.83 35.91
N ARG A 308 34.50 -12.95 34.94
CA ARG A 308 33.98 -11.62 35.15
C ARG A 308 32.54 -11.59 34.68
N VAL A 309 31.63 -11.17 35.55
CA VAL A 309 30.19 -11.09 35.29
C VAL A 309 29.79 -9.63 35.12
N SER A 310 29.43 -9.25 33.91
CA SER A 310 28.89 -7.92 33.58
C SER A 310 27.38 -8.00 33.44
N ARG A 311 26.66 -7.00 33.96
CA ARG A 311 25.20 -6.91 33.88
C ARG A 311 24.81 -5.64 33.15
N SER A 312 23.88 -5.73 32.21
CA SER A 312 23.38 -4.57 31.47
C SER A 312 21.87 -4.68 31.23
N PRO A 313 21.08 -3.64 31.56
CA PRO A 313 19.63 -3.66 31.32
C PRO A 313 19.33 -3.58 29.83
N THR A 314 18.23 -4.22 29.41
CA THR A 314 17.71 -4.12 28.03
C THR A 314 16.60 -3.08 27.94
N GLN A 315 16.34 -2.58 26.73
CA GLN A 315 15.25 -1.62 26.47
C GLN A 315 13.86 -2.21 26.75
N GLU A 316 13.72 -3.54 26.71
CA GLU A 316 12.48 -4.26 26.99
C GLU A 316 12.28 -4.57 28.49
N GLY A 317 13.13 -4.02 29.37
CA GLY A 317 13.03 -4.19 30.82
C GLY A 317 13.63 -5.50 31.36
N GLY A 318 14.31 -6.26 30.50
CA GLY A 318 15.10 -7.44 30.89
C GLY A 318 16.54 -7.09 31.26
N VAL A 319 17.36 -8.11 31.51
CA VAL A 319 18.78 -7.96 31.87
C VAL A 319 19.63 -8.93 31.07
N ILE A 320 20.71 -8.45 30.46
CA ILE A 320 21.76 -9.27 29.86
C ILE A 320 22.87 -9.48 30.88
N LEU A 321 23.25 -10.74 31.09
CA LEU A 321 24.42 -11.17 31.85
C LEU A 321 25.48 -11.67 30.86
N VAL A 322 26.69 -11.14 30.96
CA VAL A 322 27.84 -11.58 30.17
C VAL A 322 28.91 -12.14 31.10
N TYR A 323 29.28 -13.39 30.88
CA TYR A 323 30.34 -14.13 31.56
C TYR A 323 31.59 -14.15 30.67
N SER A 324 32.61 -13.37 31.04
CA SER A 324 33.91 -13.37 30.37
C SER A 324 34.92 -14.19 31.18
N ASP A 325 35.61 -15.16 30.56
CA ASP A 325 36.71 -15.88 31.19
C ASP A 325 37.98 -15.01 31.21
N ILE A 326 38.41 -14.62 32.42
CA ILE A 326 39.59 -13.79 32.68
C ILE A 326 40.72 -14.62 33.32
N THR A 327 40.66 -15.96 33.25
CA THR A 327 41.67 -16.84 33.86
C THR A 327 43.07 -16.56 33.32
N SER A 328 43.21 -16.34 32.01
CA SER A 328 44.49 -16.01 31.39
C SER A 328 45.04 -14.68 31.91
N LEU A 329 44.17 -13.67 32.04
CA LEU A 329 44.52 -12.35 32.57
C LEU A 329 45.02 -12.45 34.01
N LYS A 330 44.29 -13.16 34.88
CA LYS A 330 44.70 -13.38 36.28
C LYS A 330 45.99 -14.18 36.40
N ARG A 331 46.23 -15.15 35.52
CA ARG A 331 47.51 -15.89 35.48
C ARG A 331 48.68 -14.99 35.11
N GLN A 332 48.51 -14.13 34.09
CA GLN A 332 49.54 -13.17 33.70
C GLN A 332 49.81 -12.15 34.81
N GLU A 333 48.77 -11.64 35.46
CA GLU A 333 48.90 -10.74 36.61
C GLU A 333 49.69 -11.39 37.75
N ALA A 334 49.35 -12.64 38.10
CA ALA A 334 50.05 -13.40 39.13
C ALA A 334 51.51 -13.72 38.75
N GLU A 335 51.79 -14.06 37.49
CA GLU A 335 53.13 -14.34 36.99
C GLU A 335 54.02 -13.09 36.99
N LEU A 336 53.49 -11.95 36.55
CA LEU A 336 54.16 -10.65 36.63
C LEU A 336 54.47 -10.29 38.09
N HIS A 337 53.49 -10.44 38.98
CA HIS A 337 53.70 -10.16 40.39
C HIS A 337 54.76 -11.08 41.03
N ALA A 338 54.71 -12.38 40.74
CA ALA A 338 55.71 -13.34 41.20
C ALA A 338 57.11 -13.05 40.63
N THR A 339 57.20 -12.60 39.38
CA THR A 339 58.46 -12.21 38.75
C THR A 339 59.05 -10.97 39.42
N ASN A 340 58.24 -9.94 39.69
CA ASN A 340 58.68 -8.75 40.42
C ASN A 340 59.20 -9.10 41.82
N LEU A 341 58.44 -9.90 42.59
CA LEU A 341 58.90 -10.34 43.91
C LEU A 341 60.22 -11.12 43.87
N ARG A 342 60.44 -11.95 42.84
CA ARG A 342 61.71 -12.67 42.66
C ARG A 342 62.86 -11.74 42.30
N LEU A 343 62.61 -10.74 41.45
CA LEU A 343 63.62 -9.73 41.10
C LEU A 343 64.01 -8.92 42.33
N ASP A 344 63.03 -8.45 43.12
CA ASP A 344 63.27 -7.70 44.35
C ASP A 344 64.06 -8.52 45.38
N ALA A 345 63.70 -9.80 45.56
CA ALA A 345 64.41 -10.70 46.46
C ALA A 345 65.84 -10.98 45.97
N ALA A 346 66.04 -11.22 44.67
CA ALA A 346 67.36 -11.46 44.10
C ALA A 346 68.27 -10.23 44.30
N LEU A 347 67.80 -9.03 43.94
CA LEU A 347 68.56 -7.79 44.09
C LEU A 347 68.92 -7.49 45.55
N SER A 348 68.02 -7.80 46.49
CA SER A 348 68.23 -7.56 47.93
C SER A 348 69.21 -8.53 48.59
N HIS A 349 69.36 -9.75 48.05
CA HIS A 349 70.24 -10.80 48.61
C HIS A 349 71.60 -10.92 47.90
N MET A 350 71.90 -10.07 46.91
CA MET A 350 73.21 -10.04 46.26
C MET A 350 74.27 -9.46 47.21
N SER A 351 75.44 -10.11 47.29
CA SER A 351 76.61 -9.63 48.05
C SER A 351 77.23 -8.35 47.46
N GLN A 352 76.93 -8.07 46.19
CA GLN A 352 77.36 -6.90 45.45
C GLN A 352 76.30 -5.79 45.51
N GLY A 353 76.75 -4.55 45.69
CA GLY A 353 75.95 -3.35 45.45
C GLY A 353 75.72 -3.15 43.95
N LEU A 354 74.50 -2.81 43.55
CA LEU A 354 74.14 -2.63 42.16
C LEU A 354 73.31 -1.36 41.98
N CYS A 355 73.70 -0.53 41.02
CA CYS A 355 72.86 0.54 40.50
C CYS A 355 72.83 0.53 38.97
N LEU A 356 71.65 0.79 38.39
CA LEU A 356 71.41 0.88 36.96
C LEU A 356 70.91 2.28 36.63
N TYR A 357 71.51 2.92 35.64
CA TYR A 357 71.12 4.21 35.10
C TYR A 357 70.56 4.05 33.69
N ASP A 358 69.61 4.91 33.31
CA ASP A 358 69.12 5.02 31.94
C ASP A 358 70.06 5.79 31.01
N SER A 359 69.67 5.96 29.74
CA SER A 359 70.43 6.70 28.74
C SER A 359 70.59 8.20 29.05
N GLU A 360 69.79 8.75 29.96
CA GLU A 360 69.86 10.14 30.44
C GLU A 360 70.64 10.25 31.77
N ALA A 361 71.32 9.19 32.17
CA ALA A 361 72.08 9.09 33.42
C ALA A 361 71.22 9.29 34.68
N ARG A 362 69.94 8.87 34.64
CA ARG A 362 69.05 8.82 35.82
C ARG A 362 68.97 7.41 36.39
N LEU A 363 68.99 7.32 37.71
CA LEU A 363 68.97 6.06 38.45
C LEU A 363 67.62 5.35 38.26
N GLN A 364 67.61 4.15 37.68
CA GLN A 364 66.41 3.32 37.54
C GLN A 364 66.29 2.28 38.65
N VAL A 365 67.40 1.63 38.99
CA VAL A 365 67.44 0.57 40.00
C VAL A 365 68.62 0.82 40.91
N VAL A 366 68.41 0.67 42.22
CA VAL A 366 69.48 0.62 43.23
C VAL A 366 69.12 -0.46 44.24
N ASN A 367 70.05 -1.37 44.50
CA ASN A 367 69.84 -2.38 45.54
C ASN A 367 70.33 -1.89 46.91
N ARG A 368 69.82 -2.54 47.96
CA ARG A 368 70.16 -2.21 49.35
C ARG A 368 71.67 -2.33 49.62
N ARG A 369 72.34 -3.32 49.04
CA ARG A 369 73.77 -3.57 49.25
C ARG A 369 74.64 -2.41 48.77
N PHE A 370 74.23 -1.68 47.73
CA PHE A 370 74.93 -0.48 47.27
C PHE A 370 74.93 0.60 48.35
N CYS A 371 73.76 0.85 48.97
CA CYS A 371 73.65 1.80 50.07
C CYS A 371 74.50 1.36 51.28
N GLU A 372 74.53 0.06 51.60
CA GLU A 372 75.36 -0.48 52.71
C GLU A 372 76.86 -0.36 52.44
N ILE A 373 77.33 -0.62 51.21
CA ILE A 373 78.75 -0.52 50.86
C ILE A 373 79.26 0.90 51.07
N PHE A 374 78.49 1.90 50.64
CA PHE A 374 78.87 3.32 50.72
C PHE A 374 78.32 4.05 51.96
N ASP A 375 77.80 3.31 52.94
CA ASP A 375 77.21 3.84 54.19
C ASP A 375 76.19 4.97 53.97
N LEU A 376 75.30 4.75 52.99
CA LEU A 376 74.26 5.68 52.59
C LEU A 376 72.94 5.35 53.27
N SER A 377 72.26 6.36 53.80
CA SER A 377 70.86 6.20 54.19
C SER A 377 70.02 5.89 52.94
N PRO A 378 69.19 4.83 52.94
CA PRO A 378 68.32 4.49 51.80
C PRO A 378 67.35 5.61 51.41
N GLU A 379 67.08 6.56 52.31
CA GLU A 379 66.23 7.74 52.03
C GLU A 379 66.94 8.81 51.19
N LEU A 380 68.28 8.77 51.11
CA LEU A 380 69.11 9.73 50.36
C LEU A 380 69.39 9.30 48.91
N VAL A 381 69.01 8.07 48.53
CA VAL A 381 69.23 7.53 47.18
C VAL A 381 67.94 6.89 46.67
N ALA A 382 67.26 7.55 45.74
CA ALA A 382 65.99 7.08 45.17
C ALA A 382 66.05 7.02 43.64
N PRO A 383 65.29 6.10 43.00
CA PRO A 383 65.14 6.10 41.55
C PRO A 383 64.71 7.49 41.03
N GLY A 384 65.30 7.93 39.91
CA GLY A 384 65.10 9.22 39.27
C GLY A 384 66.23 10.23 39.52
N MET A 385 67.07 10.01 40.54
CA MET A 385 68.25 10.85 40.81
C MET A 385 69.25 10.78 39.67
N THR A 386 69.85 11.92 39.35
CA THR A 386 70.95 11.98 38.39
C THR A 386 72.19 11.32 38.97
N PHE A 387 73.01 10.79 38.08
CA PHE A 387 74.28 10.19 38.43
C PHE A 387 75.18 11.11 39.29
N GLU A 388 75.17 12.42 39.03
CA GLU A 388 75.92 13.39 39.83
C GLU A 388 75.38 13.47 41.27
N GLU A 389 74.06 13.56 41.45
CA GLU A 389 73.43 13.59 42.78
C GLU A 389 73.75 12.34 43.61
N VAL A 390 73.74 11.16 42.99
CA VAL A 390 74.16 9.91 43.66
C VAL A 390 75.65 9.96 44.02
N GLY A 391 76.50 10.49 43.14
CA GLY A 391 77.91 10.70 43.40
C GLY A 391 78.18 11.65 44.57
N LEU A 392 77.39 12.72 44.71
CA LEU A 392 77.43 13.62 45.87
C LEU A 392 77.08 12.86 47.16
N SER A 393 76.03 12.04 47.17
CA SER A 393 75.64 11.25 48.34
C SER A 393 76.74 10.25 48.72
N VAL A 394 77.34 9.55 47.75
CA VAL A 394 78.49 8.63 47.96
C VAL A 394 79.70 9.37 48.53
N ALA A 395 80.03 10.55 48.00
CA ALA A 395 81.15 11.36 48.46
C ALA A 395 80.94 11.86 49.89
N ALA A 396 79.71 12.27 50.23
CA ALA A 396 79.34 12.72 51.57
C ALA A 396 79.38 11.60 52.63
N GLY A 397 79.04 10.36 52.25
CA GLY A 397 79.03 9.21 53.16
C GLY A 397 80.39 8.53 53.35
N SER A 398 81.13 8.29 52.26
CA SER A 398 82.31 7.39 52.28
C SER A 398 83.66 8.03 51.93
N HIS A 399 83.68 9.29 51.44
CA HIS A 399 84.87 9.99 50.96
C HIS A 399 85.06 11.38 51.60
N GLY A 400 85.00 11.46 52.93
CA GLY A 400 85.39 12.67 53.68
C GLY A 400 86.79 13.19 53.29
N GLY A 401 86.85 14.22 52.44
CA GLY A 401 88.10 14.90 52.05
C GLY A 401 88.45 14.88 50.56
N GLN A 402 87.68 14.20 49.70
CA GLN A 402 87.78 14.35 48.24
C GLN A 402 86.59 15.14 47.71
N THR A 403 86.81 16.06 46.77
CA THR A 403 85.72 16.83 46.18
C THR A 403 85.08 16.04 45.04
N VAL A 404 83.76 16.21 44.83
CA VAL A 404 83.00 15.55 43.76
C VAL A 404 83.64 15.73 42.37
N PRO A 405 84.22 16.91 42.01
CA PRO A 405 84.98 17.07 40.78
C PRO A 405 86.24 16.21 40.68
N ASP A 406 86.94 15.94 41.79
CA ASP A 406 88.14 15.10 41.80
C ASP A 406 87.77 13.63 41.52
N LEU A 407 86.70 13.15 42.15
CA LEU A 407 86.16 11.81 41.95
C LEU A 407 85.63 11.61 40.51
N LEU A 408 84.94 12.61 39.97
CA LEU A 408 84.47 12.59 38.58
C LEU A 408 85.63 12.65 37.58
N ALA A 409 86.65 13.49 37.80
CA ALA A 409 87.80 13.62 36.92
C ALA A 409 88.74 12.39 36.95
N GLU A 410 88.85 11.72 38.10
CA GLU A 410 89.58 10.45 38.23
C GLU A 410 88.85 9.33 37.50
N ARG A 411 87.51 9.31 37.58
CA ARG A 411 86.64 8.38 36.87
C ARG A 411 86.62 8.60 35.35
N GLU A 412 86.58 9.84 34.89
CA GLU A 412 86.58 10.22 33.45
C GLU A 412 87.89 9.84 32.75
N LYS A 413 88.99 9.68 33.50
CA LYS A 413 90.26 9.13 33.00
C LYS A 413 90.27 7.61 32.86
N ILE A 414 89.41 6.90 33.60
CA ILE A 414 89.37 5.42 33.66
C ILE A 414 88.32 4.85 32.69
N LEU A 415 87.20 5.57 32.46
CA LEU A 415 86.13 5.16 31.54
C LEU A 415 86.41 5.23 30.02
N PRO A 416 87.40 5.97 29.46
CA PRO A 416 87.34 6.36 28.05
C PRO A 416 87.82 5.27 27.08
N ARG A 417 87.96 4.01 27.50
CA ARG A 417 88.52 2.96 26.63
C ARG A 417 87.60 1.80 26.25
N HIS A 418 86.70 1.24 27.05
CA HIS A 418 85.92 0.04 26.66
C HIS A 418 84.45 0.06 27.18
N GLU A 419 83.53 -0.65 26.50
CA GLU A 419 82.10 -0.85 26.85
C GLU A 419 81.85 -1.46 28.25
N SER A 420 82.92 -1.90 28.92
CA SER A 420 82.93 -2.36 30.30
C SER A 420 84.33 -2.20 30.90
N GLY A 421 84.40 -1.95 32.22
CA GLY A 421 85.66 -1.81 32.95
C GLY A 421 85.48 -2.06 34.44
N ASN A 422 86.56 -2.45 35.11
CA ASN A 422 86.58 -2.66 36.57
C ASN A 422 87.80 -1.94 37.17
N TYR A 423 87.61 -1.24 38.27
CA TYR A 423 88.68 -0.56 39.01
C TYR A 423 88.47 -0.72 40.52
N LEU A 424 89.57 -0.61 41.27
CA LEU A 424 89.54 -0.64 42.73
C LEU A 424 89.51 0.78 43.28
N GLN A 425 88.59 1.05 44.19
CA GLN A 425 88.47 2.32 44.91
C GLN A 425 88.64 2.08 46.41
N ARG A 426 89.51 2.85 47.06
CA ARG A 426 89.66 2.82 48.53
C ARG A 426 88.71 3.85 49.15
N LEU A 427 87.92 3.40 50.13
CA LEU A 427 87.10 4.26 50.96
C LEU A 427 87.92 4.78 52.15
N ASN A 428 87.43 5.83 52.80
CA ASN A 428 88.13 6.46 53.92
C ASN A 428 88.23 5.61 55.19
N ASP A 429 87.34 4.65 55.35
CA ASP A 429 87.32 3.70 56.45
C ASP A 429 88.33 2.54 56.27
N GLY A 430 89.09 2.55 55.17
CA GLY A 430 90.10 1.55 54.84
C GLY A 430 89.59 0.39 53.98
N ARG A 431 88.28 0.32 53.69
CA ARG A 431 87.72 -0.71 52.80
C ARG A 431 88.14 -0.48 51.34
N VAL A 432 88.30 -1.57 50.60
CA VAL A 432 88.62 -1.57 49.17
C VAL A 432 87.41 -2.11 48.40
N ILE A 433 86.79 -1.27 47.59
CA ILE A 433 85.63 -1.62 46.77
C ILE A 433 86.06 -1.81 45.31
N SER A 434 85.76 -2.97 44.74
CA SER A 434 85.85 -3.21 43.31
C SER A 434 84.59 -2.65 42.64
N ILE A 435 84.76 -1.70 41.72
CA ILE A 435 83.65 -1.07 40.98
C ILE A 435 83.77 -1.46 39.51
N GLY A 436 82.87 -2.35 39.10
CA GLY A 436 82.62 -2.72 37.73
C GLY A 436 81.56 -1.81 37.11
N HIS A 437 81.73 -1.45 35.84
CA HIS A 437 80.69 -0.80 35.06
C HIS A 437 80.55 -1.45 33.68
N ARG A 438 79.33 -1.46 33.15
CA ARG A 438 79.01 -1.99 31.83
C ARG A 438 77.86 -1.22 31.21
N SER A 439 78.00 -0.84 29.94
CA SER A 439 76.89 -0.25 29.18
C SER A 439 75.84 -1.31 28.87
N THR A 440 74.56 -0.99 29.08
CA THR A 440 73.44 -1.85 28.73
C THR A 440 73.01 -1.60 27.27
N SER A 441 72.31 -2.57 26.66
CA SER A 441 71.93 -2.53 25.24
C SER A 441 70.98 -1.41 24.87
N ASP A 442 70.29 -0.85 25.86
CA ASP A 442 69.38 0.29 25.78
C ASP A 442 70.10 1.65 26.00
N GLY A 443 71.43 1.66 26.08
CA GLY A 443 72.23 2.88 26.24
C GLY A 443 72.37 3.35 27.69
N GLY A 444 71.86 2.58 28.66
CA GLY A 444 72.06 2.80 30.08
C GLY A 444 73.43 2.35 30.60
N LEU A 445 73.66 2.55 31.90
CA LEU A 445 74.90 2.19 32.59
C LEU A 445 74.60 1.33 33.82
N LEU A 446 75.10 0.11 33.82
CA LEU A 446 75.08 -0.77 34.99
C LEU A 446 76.39 -0.61 35.77
N VAL A 447 76.29 -0.37 37.08
CA VAL A 447 77.43 -0.31 38.00
C VAL A 447 77.25 -1.37 39.09
N SER A 448 78.27 -2.21 39.27
CA SER A 448 78.34 -3.23 40.31
C SER A 448 79.52 -2.93 41.24
N CYS A 449 79.28 -2.93 42.54
CA CYS A 449 80.26 -2.62 43.57
C CYS A 449 80.40 -3.83 44.51
N GLU A 450 81.62 -4.28 44.77
CA GLU A 450 81.90 -5.39 45.67
C GLU A 450 82.99 -5.01 46.66
N ASP A 451 82.79 -5.30 47.95
CA ASP A 451 83.83 -5.11 48.96
C ASP A 451 84.81 -6.29 48.90
N VAL A 452 86.07 -5.99 48.58
CA VAL A 452 87.16 -6.97 48.42
C VAL A 452 88.23 -6.82 49.50
N THR A 453 87.87 -6.24 50.65
CA THR A 453 88.75 -6.11 51.81
C THR A 453 88.96 -7.47 52.48
N GLU A 454 90.20 -7.96 52.55
CA GLU A 454 90.57 -9.18 53.29
C GLU A 454 90.76 -8.94 54.80
#